data_AF-A0AAN5CC75-F1
#
_entry.id   AF-A0AAN5CC75-F1
#
_cell.length_a   1.000
_cell.length_b   1.000
_cell.length_c   1.000
_cell.angle_alpha   90.00
_cell.angle_beta   90.00
_cell.angle_gamma   90.00
#
_symmetry.space_group_name_H-M   'P 1'
#
loop_
_entity.id
_entity.type
_entity.pdbx_description
1 polymer ?
#
loop_
_entity_poly.entity_id
_entity_poly.type
_entity_poly.pdbx_seq_one_letter_code
_entity_poly.pdbx_strand_id
1 'polypeptide(L)'
;MIIKQYAEALAANGNIADVAGNDEMLVEYTKDKQGKKEVVLNKHDMVQSSMGIQDYFNILLGSQLLYAAERTQYSHYCVNPPANAPGTKVNRQETPELEELKIIPSTVYGLSHLVRLFVRIGPMINSGSYGDKSLSIIHKHVTDFMIFLSKNATKYHDLKEDYEVAPKHLTGDGTGDRD
;
A
#
# COMPACT_ATOMS: atom_id res chain seq x y z
N MET A 1 -7.72 3.74 -6.51
CA MET A 1 -6.62 3.50 -5.56
C MET A 1 -5.31 3.42 -6.33
N ILE A 2 -4.24 4.04 -5.83
CA ILE A 2 -2.91 4.13 -6.49
C ILE A 2 -2.39 2.75 -6.93
N ILE A 3 -2.58 1.74 -6.07
CA ILE A 3 -2.17 0.35 -6.32
C ILE A 3 -2.94 -0.27 -7.50
N LYS A 4 -4.25 0.05 -7.66
CA LYS A 4 -5.04 -0.39 -8.84
C LYS A 4 -4.55 0.30 -10.11
N GLN A 5 -4.20 1.59 -10.04
CA GLN A 5 -3.65 2.32 -11.19
C GLN A 5 -2.25 1.82 -11.58
N TYR A 6 -1.46 1.33 -10.63
CA TYR A 6 -0.21 0.63 -10.93
C TYR A 6 -0.49 -0.67 -11.69
N ALA A 7 -1.41 -1.52 -11.20
CA ALA A 7 -1.81 -2.73 -11.90
C ALA A 7 -2.35 -2.46 -13.32
N GLU A 8 -3.17 -1.42 -13.49
CA GLU A 8 -3.68 -0.98 -14.80
C GLU A 8 -2.59 -0.42 -15.71
N ALA A 9 -1.63 0.35 -15.19
CA ALA A 9 -0.50 0.87 -15.96
C ALA A 9 0.42 -0.25 -16.48
N LEU A 10 0.53 -1.35 -15.74
CA LEU A 10 1.26 -2.56 -16.17
C LEU A 10 0.50 -3.32 -17.27
N ALA A 11 -0.83 -3.26 -17.28
CA ALA A 11 -1.66 -3.85 -18.32
C ALA A 11 -1.66 -3.01 -19.62
N ALA A 12 -1.71 -1.68 -19.50
CA ALA A 12 -1.85 -0.76 -20.64
C ALA A 12 -0.56 -0.52 -21.46
N ASN A 13 0.63 -0.71 -20.88
CA ASN A 13 1.91 -0.39 -21.53
C ASN A 13 2.53 -1.50 -22.39
N GLY A 14 1.76 -2.53 -22.78
CA GLY A 14 1.85 -3.20 -24.09
C GLY A 14 3.16 -3.76 -24.65
N ASN A 15 4.32 -3.69 -23.98
CA ASN A 15 5.58 -4.28 -24.39
C ASN A 15 6.41 -4.66 -23.15
N ILE A 16 5.85 -5.57 -22.36
CA ILE A 16 6.63 -6.49 -21.56
C ILE A 16 6.38 -7.82 -22.25
N ALA A 17 7.43 -8.47 -22.73
CA ALA A 17 7.33 -9.72 -23.48
C ALA A 17 6.33 -10.64 -22.77
N ASP A 18 5.26 -10.97 -23.48
CA ASP A 18 4.45 -12.12 -23.15
C ASP A 18 5.34 -13.35 -23.35
N VAL A 19 6.06 -13.73 -22.30
CA VAL A 19 6.75 -15.02 -22.23
C VAL A 19 5.86 -16.04 -21.51
N ALA A 20 4.54 -15.83 -21.52
CA ALA A 20 3.60 -16.74 -20.89
C ALA A 20 2.40 -16.99 -21.80
N GLY A 21 2.70 -17.43 -23.03
CA GLY A 21 1.86 -18.40 -23.73
C GLY A 21 1.90 -19.80 -23.09
N ASN A 22 2.14 -19.91 -21.78
CA ASN A 22 1.98 -21.11 -20.96
C ASN A 22 1.90 -20.70 -19.49
N ASP A 23 0.86 -21.18 -18.81
CA ASP A 23 0.50 -21.01 -17.39
C ASP A 23 1.54 -21.59 -16.37
N GLU A 24 2.81 -21.71 -16.73
CA GLU A 24 3.86 -22.25 -15.85
C GLU A 24 4.92 -21.20 -15.49
N MET A 25 4.70 -20.56 -14.32
CA MET A 25 5.70 -20.23 -13.30
C MET A 25 7.17 -20.42 -13.69
N LEU A 26 7.88 -19.38 -14.16
CA LEU A 26 9.32 -19.23 -13.95
C LEU A 26 9.75 -17.75 -13.91
N VAL A 27 10.47 -17.38 -12.86
CA VAL A 27 11.35 -16.20 -12.83
C VAL A 27 12.50 -16.47 -13.79
N GLU A 28 12.46 -15.90 -15.00
CA GLU A 28 13.57 -16.00 -15.93
C GLU A 28 14.72 -15.09 -15.50
N TYR A 29 15.87 -15.70 -15.21
CA TYR A 29 17.12 -14.97 -15.02
C TYR A 29 17.69 -14.64 -16.40
N THR A 30 17.49 -13.41 -16.88
CA THR A 30 18.21 -12.95 -18.07
C THR A 30 19.62 -12.50 -17.67
N LYS A 31 20.62 -12.75 -18.52
CA LYS A 31 21.97 -12.21 -18.31
C LYS A 31 21.98 -10.80 -18.87
N ASP A 32 22.34 -9.80 -18.07
CA ASP A 32 22.60 -8.47 -18.58
C ASP A 32 23.82 -8.47 -19.53
N LYS A 33 24.09 -7.34 -20.19
CA LYS A 33 25.24 -7.19 -21.11
C LYS A 33 26.60 -7.44 -20.43
N GLN A 34 26.64 -7.50 -19.10
CA GLN A 34 27.82 -7.81 -18.28
C GLN A 34 27.79 -9.24 -17.67
N GLY A 35 26.80 -10.07 -18.01
CA GLY A 35 26.66 -11.45 -17.52
C GLY A 35 26.05 -11.59 -16.12
N LYS A 36 25.58 -10.49 -15.50
CA LYS A 36 24.88 -10.52 -14.21
C LYS A 36 23.48 -11.09 -14.39
N LYS A 37 23.05 -11.93 -13.45
CA LYS A 37 21.70 -12.46 -13.38
C LYS A 37 20.74 -11.32 -13.02
N GLU A 38 19.91 -10.89 -13.97
CA GLU A 38 18.82 -9.95 -13.75
C GLU A 38 17.52 -10.72 -13.47
N VAL A 39 16.82 -10.34 -12.41
CA VAL A 39 15.49 -10.86 -12.11
C VAL A 39 14.49 -10.10 -12.98
N VAL A 40 13.71 -10.80 -13.79
CA VAL A 40 12.61 -10.21 -14.56
C VAL A 40 11.29 -10.58 -13.88
N LEU A 41 10.42 -9.59 -13.65
CA LEU A 41 9.13 -9.80 -13.01
C LEU A 41 8.06 -9.98 -14.09
N ASN A 42 7.21 -11.00 -13.95
CA ASN A 42 6.05 -11.15 -14.82
C ASN A 42 4.88 -10.28 -14.33
N LYS A 43 3.91 -10.00 -15.22
CA LYS A 43 2.77 -9.12 -14.92
C LYS A 43 1.90 -9.67 -13.78
N HIS A 44 1.68 -10.98 -13.76
CA HIS A 44 0.85 -11.62 -12.74
C HIS A 44 1.42 -11.39 -11.34
N ASP A 45 2.71 -11.65 -11.14
CA ASP A 45 3.41 -11.46 -9.86
C ASP A 45 3.43 -10.00 -9.43
N MET A 46 3.52 -9.07 -10.38
CA MET A 46 3.42 -7.65 -10.08
C MET A 46 2.02 -7.27 -9.59
N VAL A 47 0.96 -7.83 -10.18
CA VAL A 47 -0.42 -7.63 -9.73
C VAL A 47 -0.64 -8.24 -8.35
N GLN A 48 -0.20 -9.49 -8.14
CA GLN A 48 -0.29 -10.16 -6.84
C GLN A 48 0.47 -9.43 -5.75
N SER A 49 1.69 -8.97 -6.05
CA SER A 49 2.48 -8.15 -5.11
C SER A 49 1.78 -6.85 -4.76
N SER A 50 1.07 -6.24 -5.72
CA SER A 50 0.30 -5.02 -5.51
C SER A 50 -0.90 -5.26 -4.58
N MET A 51 -1.62 -6.37 -4.77
CA MET A 51 -2.68 -6.81 -3.85
C MET A 51 -2.13 -7.05 -2.44
N GLY A 52 -1.00 -7.76 -2.32
CA GLY A 52 -0.33 -7.95 -1.03
C GLY A 52 0.03 -6.63 -0.34
N ILE A 53 0.57 -5.64 -1.06
CA ILE A 53 0.82 -4.30 -0.50
C ILE A 53 -0.46 -3.66 0.03
N GLN A 54 -1.59 -3.81 -0.67
CA GLN A 54 -2.89 -3.30 -0.21
C GLN A 54 -3.35 -3.99 1.07
N ASP A 55 -3.20 -5.31 1.17
CA ASP A 55 -3.62 -6.08 2.33
C ASP A 55 -2.79 -5.70 3.56
N TYR A 56 -1.46 -5.65 3.40
CA TYR A 56 -0.56 -5.15 4.44
C TYR A 56 -0.90 -3.72 4.86
N PHE A 57 -1.23 -2.85 3.91
CA PHE A 57 -1.65 -1.49 4.21
C PHE A 57 -2.92 -1.46 5.07
N ASN A 58 -3.95 -2.22 4.68
CA ASN A 58 -5.23 -2.26 5.40
C ASN A 58 -5.05 -2.77 6.84
N ILE A 59 -4.24 -3.82 7.02
CA ILE A 59 -3.99 -4.43 8.33
C ILE A 59 -3.14 -3.52 9.23
N LEU A 60 -2.07 -2.92 8.67
CA LEU A 60 -1.07 -2.20 9.47
C LEU A 60 -1.41 -0.74 9.71
N LEU A 61 -2.38 -0.15 8.99
CA LEU A 61 -2.64 1.28 9.07
C LEU A 61 -2.88 1.73 10.51
N GLY A 62 -3.92 1.19 11.17
CA GLY A 62 -4.32 1.61 12.51
C GLY A 62 -3.30 1.35 13.61
N SER A 63 -2.43 0.36 13.43
CA SER A 63 -1.48 -0.08 14.45
C SER A 63 -0.09 0.57 14.30
N GLN A 64 0.44 0.68 13.09
CA GLN A 64 1.86 0.99 12.85
C GLN A 64 2.15 2.22 11.97
N LEU A 65 1.16 2.71 11.21
CA LEU A 65 1.40 3.73 10.17
C LEU A 65 0.90 5.12 10.54
N LEU A 66 0.17 5.26 11.64
CA LEU A 66 -0.40 6.52 12.11
C LEU A 66 0.43 7.15 13.23
N TYR A 67 0.57 8.47 13.18
CA TYR A 67 1.00 9.29 14.31
C TYR A 67 -0.12 9.42 15.34
N ALA A 68 0.24 9.86 16.56
CA ALA A 68 -0.71 9.98 17.67
C ALA A 68 -1.94 10.85 17.33
N ALA A 69 -1.72 11.99 16.63
CA ALA A 69 -2.80 12.89 16.23
C ALA A 69 -3.76 12.29 15.19
N GLU A 70 -3.31 11.35 14.35
CA GLU A 70 -4.12 10.73 13.30
C GLU A 70 -5.02 9.60 13.85
N ARG A 71 -4.79 9.13 15.09
CA ARG A 71 -5.54 8.01 15.67
C ARG A 71 -7.02 8.33 15.88
N THR A 72 -7.35 9.56 16.27
CA THR A 72 -8.75 10.00 16.43
C THR A 72 -9.47 10.01 15.08
N GLN A 73 -8.80 10.51 14.03
CA GLN A 73 -9.31 10.48 12.65
C GLN A 73 -9.56 9.03 12.20
N TYR A 74 -8.61 8.12 12.43
CA TYR A 74 -8.78 6.71 12.07
C TYR A 74 -9.97 6.03 12.75
N SER A 75 -10.15 6.26 14.05
CA SER A 75 -11.32 5.76 14.76
C SER A 75 -12.61 6.32 14.15
N HIS A 76 -12.64 7.62 13.85
CA HIS A 76 -13.81 8.27 13.27
C HIS A 76 -14.17 7.77 11.87
N TYR A 77 -13.19 7.52 10.98
CA TYR A 77 -13.48 7.14 9.59
C TYR A 77 -13.48 5.64 9.32
N CYS A 78 -12.66 4.85 10.02
CA CYS A 78 -12.52 3.41 9.75
C CYS A 78 -13.29 2.53 10.73
N VAL A 79 -13.30 2.88 12.02
CA VAL A 79 -13.91 2.04 13.08
C VAL A 79 -15.37 2.43 13.33
N ASN A 80 -15.61 3.73 13.50
CA ASN A 80 -16.92 4.32 13.79
C ASN A 80 -17.33 5.40 12.77
N PRO A 81 -17.36 5.08 11.46
CA PRO A 81 -17.77 5.99 10.42
C PRO A 81 -19.16 6.58 10.66
N PRO A 82 -19.39 7.88 10.37
CA PRO A 82 -20.74 8.40 10.19
C PRO A 82 -21.46 7.69 9.03
N ALA A 83 -22.79 7.77 9.00
CA ALA A 83 -23.61 7.04 8.02
C ALA A 83 -23.26 7.34 6.55
N ASN A 84 -22.74 8.55 6.29
CA ASN A 84 -22.31 9.05 4.98
C ASN A 84 -20.78 9.10 4.81
N ALA A 85 -20.02 8.37 5.64
CA ALA A 85 -18.57 8.36 5.52
C ALA A 85 -18.13 7.90 4.12
N PRO A 86 -17.13 8.55 3.52
CA PRO A 86 -16.52 8.08 2.28
C PRO A 86 -15.76 6.77 2.52
N GLY A 87 -15.56 6.00 1.44
CA GLY A 87 -14.81 4.76 1.45
C GLY A 87 -15.68 3.52 1.24
N THR A 88 -15.02 2.40 0.97
CA THR A 88 -15.68 1.11 0.75
C THR A 88 -15.92 0.42 2.09
N LYS A 89 -17.14 -0.06 2.30
CA LYS A 89 -17.48 -0.82 3.51
C LYS A 89 -16.78 -2.16 3.54
N VAL A 90 -16.34 -2.59 4.71
CA VAL A 90 -15.76 -3.91 4.90
C VAL A 90 -16.81 -4.98 4.65
N ASN A 91 -16.49 -5.94 3.78
CA ASN A 91 -17.24 -7.18 3.65
C ASN A 91 -16.55 -8.24 4.52
N ARG A 92 -17.24 -8.68 5.58
CA ARG A 92 -16.71 -9.69 6.51
C ARG A 92 -16.47 -11.05 5.85
N GLN A 93 -17.21 -11.40 4.80
CA GLN A 93 -16.98 -12.65 4.08
C GLN A 93 -15.70 -12.61 3.23
N GLU A 94 -15.34 -11.44 2.70
CA GLU A 94 -14.20 -11.28 1.81
C GLU A 94 -12.90 -10.94 2.56
N THR A 95 -13.00 -10.20 3.67
CA THR A 95 -11.86 -9.65 4.42
C THR A 95 -12.05 -9.82 5.93
N PRO A 96 -12.01 -11.06 6.46
CA PRO A 96 -12.22 -11.34 7.88
C PRO A 96 -11.17 -10.68 8.79
N GLU A 97 -9.96 -10.45 8.30
CA GLU A 97 -8.89 -9.76 9.02
C GLU A 97 -9.17 -8.28 9.33
N LEU A 98 -10.20 -7.70 8.68
CA LEU A 98 -10.63 -6.31 8.91
C LEU A 98 -11.90 -6.22 9.75
N GLU A 99 -12.28 -7.27 10.49
CA GLU A 99 -13.55 -7.38 11.22
C GLU A 99 -13.86 -6.24 12.21
N GLU A 100 -12.82 -5.64 12.78
CA GLU A 100 -12.94 -4.49 13.69
C GLU A 100 -13.23 -3.17 12.95
N LEU A 101 -13.10 -3.15 11.62
CA LEU A 101 -13.26 -1.99 10.77
C LEU A 101 -14.60 -2.05 10.02
N LYS A 102 -15.20 -0.88 9.83
CA LYS A 102 -16.41 -0.70 9.02
C LYS A 102 -16.09 -0.17 7.62
N ILE A 103 -14.96 0.52 7.45
CA ILE A 103 -14.46 1.04 6.16
C ILE A 103 -13.05 0.52 5.89
N ILE A 104 -12.80 0.10 4.66
CA ILE A 104 -11.51 -0.40 4.19
C ILE A 104 -10.50 0.76 4.15
N PRO A 105 -9.39 0.71 4.91
CA PRO A 105 -8.46 1.83 5.05
C PRO A 105 -7.86 2.34 3.73
N SER A 106 -7.48 1.44 2.82
CA SER A 106 -6.93 1.79 1.49
C SER A 106 -7.87 2.58 0.58
N THR A 107 -9.14 2.75 0.98
CA THR A 107 -10.13 3.56 0.24
C THR A 107 -10.29 4.98 0.78
N VAL A 108 -9.65 5.27 1.92
CA VAL A 108 -9.69 6.58 2.58
C VAL A 108 -8.30 7.21 2.65
N TYR A 109 -7.26 6.40 2.91
CA TYR A 109 -5.90 6.88 3.10
C TYR A 109 -5.06 6.80 1.81
N GLY A 110 -4.23 7.82 1.59
CA GLY A 110 -3.54 8.08 0.32
C GLY A 110 -2.04 7.80 0.33
N LEU A 111 -1.31 8.49 -0.56
CA LEU A 111 0.12 8.26 -0.79
C LEU A 111 0.98 8.48 0.46
N SER A 112 0.66 9.50 1.26
CA SER A 112 1.45 9.87 2.45
C SER A 112 1.52 8.75 3.50
N HIS A 113 0.43 8.00 3.68
CA HIS A 113 0.42 6.82 4.55
C HIS A 113 1.00 5.59 3.85
N LEU A 114 0.76 5.44 2.54
CA LEU A 114 1.30 4.33 1.76
C LEU A 114 2.83 4.29 1.78
N VAL A 115 3.51 5.44 1.69
CA VAL A 115 4.97 5.47 1.78
C VAL A 115 5.50 5.08 3.17
N ARG A 116 4.74 5.33 4.25
CA ARG A 116 5.11 4.91 5.61
C ARG A 116 5.12 3.39 5.76
N LEU A 117 4.27 2.68 5.01
CA LEU A 117 4.25 1.22 4.99
C LEU A 117 5.62 0.65 4.62
N PHE A 118 6.27 1.20 3.59
CA PHE A 118 7.57 0.69 3.14
C PHE A 118 8.72 0.95 4.12
N VAL A 119 8.59 1.93 5.02
CA VAL A 119 9.52 2.11 6.15
C VAL A 119 9.33 1.00 7.19
N ARG A 120 8.11 0.49 7.35
CA ARG A 120 7.76 -0.57 8.32
C ARG A 120 7.95 -1.99 7.81
N ILE A 121 7.80 -2.21 6.49
CA ILE A 121 7.94 -3.53 5.88
C ILE A 121 9.36 -4.09 6.04
N GLY A 122 10.41 -3.25 6.04
CA GLY A 122 11.80 -3.69 6.14
C GLY A 122 12.07 -4.61 7.36
N PRO A 123 11.81 -4.14 8.60
CA PRO A 123 11.89 -4.98 9.79
C PRO A 123 11.03 -6.25 9.72
N MET A 124 9.83 -6.18 9.14
CA MET A 124 8.94 -7.34 9.02
C MET A 124 9.52 -8.40 8.09
N ILE A 125 10.05 -8.00 6.93
CA ILE A 125 10.75 -8.91 6.01
C ILE A 125 11.94 -9.54 6.71
N ASN A 126 12.75 -8.76 7.44
CA ASN A 126 13.94 -9.26 8.12
C ASN A 126 13.60 -10.23 9.28
N SER A 127 12.41 -10.11 9.88
CA SER A 127 11.96 -11.02 10.92
C SER A 127 11.44 -12.36 10.39
N GLY A 128 11.14 -12.45 9.09
CA GLY A 128 10.68 -13.67 8.44
C GLY A 128 11.82 -14.57 7.96
N SER A 129 11.53 -15.86 7.76
CA SER A 129 12.47 -16.83 7.19
C SER A 129 12.31 -16.89 5.67
N TYR A 130 12.76 -15.84 4.97
CA TYR A 130 12.75 -15.80 3.51
C TYR A 130 14.09 -16.26 2.94
N GLY A 131 14.07 -17.07 1.87
CA GLY A 131 15.29 -17.41 1.14
C GLY A 131 15.80 -16.25 0.28
N ASP A 132 17.11 -16.24 -0.01
CA ASP A 132 17.78 -15.16 -0.76
C ASP A 132 17.11 -14.83 -2.11
N LYS A 133 16.61 -15.86 -2.81
CA LYS A 133 15.88 -15.69 -4.08
C LYS A 133 14.59 -14.91 -3.88
N SER A 134 13.80 -15.28 -2.87
CA SER A 134 12.54 -14.61 -2.54
C SER A 134 12.78 -13.17 -2.08
N LEU A 135 13.82 -12.95 -1.27
CA LEU A 135 14.22 -11.59 -0.85
C LEU A 135 14.61 -10.71 -2.05
N SER A 136 15.37 -11.25 -3.00
CA SER A 136 15.74 -10.55 -4.23
C SER A 136 14.50 -10.16 -5.06
N ILE A 137 13.53 -11.07 -5.19
CA ILE A 137 12.27 -10.83 -5.90
C ILE A 137 11.45 -9.74 -5.19
N ILE A 138 11.25 -9.87 -3.87
CA ILE A 138 10.52 -8.87 -3.06
C ILE A 138 11.18 -7.49 -3.20
N HIS A 139 12.50 -7.43 -3.07
CA HIS A 139 13.24 -6.19 -3.23
C HIS A 139 13.02 -5.55 -4.60
N LYS A 140 13.02 -6.36 -5.68
CA LYS A 140 12.73 -5.86 -7.02
C LYS A 140 11.29 -5.34 -7.16
N HIS A 141 10.29 -6.07 -6.67
CA HIS A 141 8.89 -5.61 -6.70
C HIS A 141 8.70 -4.29 -5.95
N VAL A 142 9.27 -4.18 -4.74
CA VAL A 142 9.21 -2.95 -3.94
C VAL A 142 9.92 -1.80 -4.68
N THR A 143 11.09 -2.06 -5.27
CA THR A 143 11.85 -1.05 -6.01
C THR A 143 11.07 -0.53 -7.22
N ASP A 144 10.51 -1.42 -8.04
CA ASP A 144 9.74 -1.04 -9.23
C ASP A 144 8.49 -0.25 -8.85
N PHE A 145 7.79 -0.66 -7.78
CA PHE A 145 6.64 0.09 -7.27
C PHE A 145 7.04 1.49 -6.77
N MET A 146 8.16 1.61 -6.05
CA MET A 146 8.67 2.90 -5.59
C MET A 146 9.08 3.83 -6.73
N ILE A 147 9.66 3.29 -7.80
CA ILE A 147 9.96 4.04 -9.01
C ILE A 147 8.67 4.53 -9.68
N PHE A 148 7.63 3.71 -9.71
CA PHE A 148 6.32 4.14 -10.19
C PHE A 148 5.75 5.27 -9.34
N LEU A 149 5.77 5.14 -8.01
CA LEU A 149 5.28 6.18 -7.11
C LEU A 149 6.04 7.50 -7.30
N SER A 150 7.36 7.46 -7.40
CA SER A 150 8.18 8.68 -7.57
C SER A 150 7.90 9.39 -8.89
N LYS A 151 7.73 8.65 -10.00
CA LYS A 151 7.37 9.21 -11.31
C LYS A 151 5.98 9.83 -11.36
N ASN A 152 5.08 9.39 -10.47
CA ASN A 152 3.69 9.82 -10.44
C ASN A 152 3.33 10.59 -9.15
N ALA A 153 4.31 11.00 -8.37
CA ALA A 153 4.07 11.57 -7.04
C ALA A 153 3.16 12.81 -7.09
N THR A 154 3.39 13.69 -8.05
CA THR A 154 2.58 14.91 -8.26
C THR A 154 1.14 14.65 -8.69
N LYS A 155 0.84 13.44 -9.20
CA LYS A 155 -0.53 13.02 -9.52
C LYS A 155 -1.30 12.57 -8.28
N TYR A 156 -0.58 12.05 -7.28
CA TYR A 156 -1.17 11.36 -6.13
C TYR A 156 -1.04 12.13 -4.82
N HIS A 157 -0.35 13.26 -4.83
CA HIS A 157 -0.12 14.06 -3.65
C HIS A 157 0.04 15.54 -4.00
N ASP A 158 -0.83 16.36 -3.42
CA ASP A 158 -0.74 17.82 -3.40
C ASP A 158 -0.87 18.32 -1.97
N LEU A 159 0.16 18.99 -1.48
CA LEU A 159 0.24 19.48 -0.09
C LEU A 159 -0.90 20.43 0.30
N LYS A 160 -1.47 21.18 -0.64
CA LYS A 160 -2.51 22.16 -0.35
C LYS A 160 -3.90 21.54 -0.36
N GLU A 161 -4.12 20.58 -1.25
CA GLU A 161 -5.43 19.95 -1.41
C GLU A 161 -5.62 18.76 -0.45
N ASP A 162 -4.53 18.06 -0.09
CA ASP A 162 -4.61 16.82 0.70
C ASP A 162 -4.60 17.05 2.22
N TYR A 163 -4.27 18.27 2.68
CA TYR A 163 -4.14 18.58 4.10
C TYR A 163 -5.05 19.74 4.50
N GLU A 164 -5.91 19.46 5.48
CA GLU A 164 -6.74 20.47 6.13
C GLU A 164 -6.42 20.57 7.63
N VAL A 165 -6.80 21.71 8.22
CA VAL A 165 -6.69 21.89 9.67
C VAL A 165 -7.70 20.98 10.35
N ALA A 166 -7.21 20.17 11.30
CA ALA A 166 -8.04 19.22 12.01
C ALA A 166 -9.26 19.92 12.68
N PRO A 167 -10.48 19.43 12.43
CA PRO A 167 -11.67 19.92 13.10
C PRO A 167 -11.61 19.75 14.62
N LYS A 168 -12.22 20.68 15.36
CA LYS A 168 -12.22 20.69 16.83
C LYS A 168 -12.69 19.38 17.48
N HIS A 169 -13.61 18.66 16.85
CA HIS A 169 -14.11 17.39 17.39
C HIS A 169 -13.10 16.24 17.31
N LEU A 170 -12.01 16.38 16.53
CA LEU A 170 -10.91 15.41 16.45
C LEU A 170 -9.71 15.81 17.33
N THR A 171 -9.57 17.10 17.62
CA THR A 171 -8.58 17.66 18.54
C THR A 171 -9.26 17.89 19.89
N GLY A 172 -9.34 16.86 20.74
CA GLY A 172 -10.03 16.95 22.05
C GLY A 172 -9.82 18.30 22.73
N ASP A 173 -10.91 18.93 23.16
CA ASP A 173 -10.93 20.30 23.65
C ASP A 173 -9.89 20.47 24.77
N GLY A 174 -8.93 21.36 24.53
CA GLY A 174 -7.84 21.67 25.44
C GLY A 174 -8.23 22.70 26.50
N THR A 175 -9.51 22.81 26.87
CA THR A 175 -9.94 23.56 28.05
C THR A 175 -9.92 22.64 29.26
N GLY A 176 -8.71 22.25 29.66
CA GLY A 176 -8.47 21.98 31.06
C GLY A 176 -8.45 23.31 31.78
N ASP A 177 -9.60 23.69 32.37
CA ASP A 177 -9.65 24.68 33.43
C ASP A 177 -8.58 24.31 34.46
N ARG A 178 -7.56 25.15 34.57
CA ARG A 178 -6.68 25.19 35.73
C ARG A 178 -7.33 26.13 36.72
N ASP A 179 -8.19 25.57 37.56
CA ASP A 179 -8.44 26.10 38.90
C ASP A 179 -7.40 25.52 39.88
#